data_AF-A0A392PC03-F1
#
_entry.id   AF-A0A392PC03-F1
#
_cell.length_a   1.000
_cell.length_b   1.000
_cell.length_c   1.000
_cell.angle_alpha   90.00
_cell.angle_beta   90.00
_cell.angle_gamma   90.00
#
_symmetry.space_group_name_H-M   'P 1'
#
loop_
_entity.id
_entity.type
_entity.pdbx_description
1 polymer ?
#
loop_
_entity_poly.entity_id
_entity_poly.type
_entity_poly.pdbx_seq_one_letter_code
_entity_poly.pdbx_strand_id
1 'polypeptide(L)'
;MGIDVDLWDIVEENIQFQNMHADGVISFVNRKALTNEEKELYKKHHKAKSILVNSISYSKYLKISDKSSAKSIWDSLCSTYGKKIHGAALEELSED
;
A
#
# COMPACT_ATOMS: atom_id res chain seq x y z
N MET A 1 9.21 -18.52 -2.25
CA MET A 1 7.96 -17.72 -2.27
C MET A 1 8.01 -16.85 -3.50
N GLY A 2 7.10 -17.05 -4.45
CA GLY A 2 7.02 -16.20 -5.65
C GLY A 2 6.33 -14.88 -5.32
N ILE A 3 6.70 -13.82 -6.04
CA ILE A 3 5.99 -12.54 -6.00
C ILE A 3 4.66 -12.74 -6.72
N ASP A 4 3.56 -12.39 -6.07
CA ASP A 4 2.23 -12.32 -6.70
C ASP A 4 2.23 -11.04 -7.56
N VAL A 5 2.70 -11.15 -8.80
CA VAL A 5 2.91 -10.02 -9.75
C VAL A 5 1.64 -9.20 -9.89
N ASP A 6 0.48 -9.87 -10.02
CA ASP A 6 -0.83 -9.24 -10.08
C ASP A 6 -1.13 -8.32 -8.90
N LEU A 7 -0.62 -8.62 -7.69
CA LEU A 7 -0.80 -7.74 -6.54
C LEU A 7 0.23 -6.61 -6.51
N TRP A 8 1.43 -6.87 -7.02
CA TRP A 8 2.47 -5.87 -7.13
C TRP A 8 2.09 -4.78 -8.13
N ASP A 9 1.53 -5.16 -9.27
CA ASP A 9 1.02 -4.23 -10.29
C ASP A 9 0.00 -3.26 -9.70
N ILE A 10 -0.89 -3.71 -8.80
CA ILE A 10 -1.86 -2.84 -8.11
C ILE A 10 -1.18 -1.78 -7.23
N VAL A 11 -0.06 -2.15 -6.59
CA VAL A 11 0.74 -1.21 -5.78
C VAL A 11 1.45 -0.21 -6.70
N GLU A 12 1.98 -0.65 -7.83
CA GLU A 12 2.67 0.23 -8.77
C GLU A 12 1.72 1.21 -9.46
N GLU A 13 0.59 0.72 -9.98
CA GLU A 13 -0.40 1.47 -10.78
C GLU A 13 -1.25 2.44 -9.95
N ASN A 14 -1.21 2.37 -8.62
CA ASN A 14 -2.01 3.21 -7.72
C ASN A 14 -3.51 3.16 -8.02
N ILE A 15 -4.10 1.97 -8.10
CA ILE A 15 -5.52 1.85 -8.45
C ILE A 15 -6.40 2.65 -7.48
N GLN A 16 -7.19 3.56 -8.05
CA GLN A 16 -8.19 4.37 -7.34
C GLN A 16 -9.58 4.03 -7.87
N PHE A 17 -10.53 3.87 -6.96
CA PHE A 17 -11.94 3.67 -7.30
C PHE A 17 -12.76 4.91 -6.98
N GLN A 18 -13.78 5.17 -7.80
CA GLN A 18 -14.74 6.22 -7.52
C GLN A 18 -15.49 5.93 -6.20
N ASN A 19 -15.68 6.96 -5.38
CA ASN A 19 -16.34 6.87 -4.06
C ASN A 19 -15.62 5.97 -3.04
N MET A 20 -14.30 5.82 -3.18
CA MET A 20 -13.46 5.18 -2.18
C MET A 20 -13.24 6.11 -0.99
N HIS A 21 -13.37 5.56 0.22
CA HIS A 21 -13.10 6.29 1.44
C HIS A 21 -11.59 6.42 1.72
N ALA A 22 -11.23 7.26 2.70
CA ALA A 22 -9.83 7.49 3.07
C ALA A 22 -9.09 6.24 3.59
N ASP A 23 -9.84 5.20 3.95
CA ASP A 23 -9.32 3.88 4.32
C ASP A 23 -9.35 2.89 3.15
N GLY A 24 -9.51 3.33 1.91
CA GLY A 24 -9.49 2.46 0.75
C GLY A 24 -10.68 1.50 0.64
N VAL A 25 -11.72 1.71 1.46
CA VAL A 25 -12.93 0.89 1.44
C VAL A 25 -13.98 1.57 0.56
N ILE A 26 -14.67 0.78 -0.24
CA ILE A 26 -15.86 1.21 -0.97
C ILE A 26 -17.09 0.70 -0.22
N SER A 27 -18.08 1.59 -0.05
CA SER A 27 -19.37 1.26 0.57
C SER A 27 -20.06 0.09 -0.14
N PHE A 28 -20.90 -0.64 0.57
CA PHE A 28 -21.60 -1.80 0.00
C PHE A 28 -22.44 -1.44 -1.25
N VAL A 29 -23.10 -0.28 -1.23
CA VAL A 29 -23.92 0.21 -2.34
C VAL A 29 -23.05 0.46 -3.58
N ASN A 30 -21.93 1.17 -3.42
CA ASN A 30 -21.02 1.49 -4.52
C ASN A 30 -20.32 0.22 -5.03
N ARG A 31 -19.97 -0.71 -4.15
CA ARG A 31 -19.35 -1.99 -4.52
C ARG A 31 -20.27 -2.88 -5.37
N LYS A 32 -21.59 -2.77 -5.19
CA LYS A 32 -22.58 -3.47 -6.04
C LYS A 32 -22.65 -2.88 -7.45
N ALA A 33 -22.45 -1.58 -7.57
CA ALA A 33 -22.50 -0.85 -8.84
C ALA A 33 -21.26 -1.09 -9.73
N LEU A 34 -20.17 -1.62 -9.19
CA LEU A 34 -18.97 -1.97 -9.94
C LEU A 34 -19.21 -3.07 -10.99
N THR A 35 -18.50 -2.98 -12.12
CA THR A 35 -18.42 -4.07 -13.10
C THR A 35 -17.73 -5.30 -12.50
N ASN A 36 -17.75 -6.43 -13.22
CA ASN A 36 -17.07 -7.63 -12.75
C ASN A 36 -15.54 -7.43 -12.74
N GLU A 37 -14.98 -6.73 -13.73
CA GLU A 37 -13.56 -6.41 -13.78
C GLU A 37 -13.16 -5.49 -12.61
N GLU A 38 -13.95 -4.45 -12.34
CA GLU A 38 -13.70 -3.53 -11.22
C GLU A 38 -13.81 -4.23 -9.85
N LYS A 39 -14.71 -5.22 -9.72
CA LYS A 39 -14.82 -6.04 -8.49
C LYS A 39 -13.58 -6.88 -8.26
N GLU A 40 -13.04 -7.51 -9.30
CA GLU A 40 -11.79 -8.28 -9.20
C GLU A 40 -10.61 -7.36 -8.86
N LEU A 41 -10.53 -6.20 -9.51
CA LEU A 41 -9.52 -5.20 -9.21
C LEU A 41 -9.62 -4.71 -7.75
N TYR A 42 -10.84 -4.46 -7.26
CA TYR A 42 -11.10 -4.07 -5.87
C TYR A 42 -10.68 -5.16 -4.88
N LYS A 43 -10.94 -6.43 -5.18
CA LYS A 43 -10.48 -7.56 -4.36
C LYS A 43 -8.95 -7.62 -4.29
N LYS A 44 -8.27 -7.46 -5.44
CA LYS A 44 -6.80 -7.44 -5.50
C LYS A 44 -6.22 -6.27 -4.71
N HIS A 45 -6.78 -5.06 -4.88
CA HIS A 45 -6.41 -3.87 -4.10
C HIS A 45 -6.57 -4.09 -2.59
N HIS A 46 -7.73 -4.58 -2.16
CA HIS A 46 -7.98 -4.85 -0.75
C HIS A 46 -7.04 -5.94 -0.19
N LYS A 47 -6.71 -6.97 -0.99
CA LYS A 47 -5.75 -8.02 -0.62
C LYS A 47 -4.33 -7.45 -0.45
N ALA A 48 -3.82 -6.71 -1.44
CA ALA A 48 -2.50 -6.08 -1.38
C ALA A 48 -2.39 -5.15 -0.16
N LYS A 49 -3.42 -4.32 0.05
CA LYS A 49 -3.48 -3.42 1.21
C LYS A 49 -3.47 -4.18 2.54
N SER A 50 -4.28 -5.23 2.66
CA SER A 50 -4.35 -6.06 3.87
C SER A 50 -3.00 -6.69 4.19
N ILE A 51 -2.29 -7.19 3.18
CA ILE A 51 -0.93 -7.73 3.35
C ILE A 51 0.01 -6.65 3.91
N LEU A 52 0.03 -5.45 3.31
CA LEU A 52 0.89 -4.36 3.78
C LEU A 52 0.58 -3.93 5.21
N VAL A 53 -0.70 -3.77 5.55
CA VAL A 53 -1.14 -3.38 6.89
C VAL A 53 -0.82 -4.45 7.94
N ASN A 54 -1.04 -5.72 7.61
CA ASN A 54 -0.76 -6.83 8.54
C ASN A 54 0.74 -7.11 8.67
N SER A 55 1.55 -6.66 7.72
CA SER A 55 3.01 -6.80 7.76
C SER A 55 3.69 -5.74 8.63
N ILE A 56 2.95 -4.72 9.10
CA ILE A 56 3.48 -3.64 9.93
C ILE A 56 2.83 -3.63 11.32
N SER A 57 3.57 -3.14 12.32
CA SER A 57 3.00 -2.98 13.66
C SER A 57 1.90 -1.90 13.67
N TYR A 58 0.92 -2.08 14.55
CA TYR A 58 -0.16 -1.10 14.74
C TYR A 58 0.35 0.33 15.00
N SER A 59 1.43 0.47 15.77
CA SER A 59 2.09 1.75 16.03
C SER A 59 2.65 2.43 14.77
N LYS A 60 3.13 1.65 13.80
CA LYS A 60 3.60 2.19 12.51
C LYS A 60 2.42 2.55 11.62
N TYR A 61 1.41 1.68 11.59
CA TYR A 61 0.17 1.94 10.85
C TYR A 61 -0.47 3.28 11.24
N LEU A 62 -0.53 3.62 12.54
CA LEU A 62 -1.07 4.90 13.00
C LEU A 62 -0.31 6.13 12.48
N LYS A 63 0.98 6.01 12.19
CA LYS A 63 1.82 7.12 11.68
C LYS A 63 1.65 7.39 10.19
N ILE A 64 1.12 6.43 9.43
CA ILE A 64 0.84 6.60 8.02
C ILE A 64 -0.34 7.57 7.89
N SER A 65 -0.18 8.70 7.21
CA SER A 65 -1.26 9.68 7.05
C SER A 65 -2.31 9.20 6.05
N ASP A 66 -1.86 8.91 4.83
CA ASP A 66 -2.71 8.40 3.74
C ASP A 66 -2.72 6.87 3.71
N LYS A 67 -3.91 6.30 3.92
CA LYS A 67 -4.16 4.86 3.94
C LYS A 67 -5.20 4.47 2.91
N SER A 68 -5.43 5.32 1.91
CA SER A 68 -6.48 5.13 0.90
C SER A 68 -6.11 4.04 -0.09
N SER A 69 -4.82 3.90 -0.45
CA SER A 69 -4.37 2.84 -1.36
C SER A 69 -3.22 2.01 -0.80
N ALA A 70 -3.03 0.83 -1.40
CA ALA A 70 -1.85 0.00 -1.15
C ALA A 70 -0.55 0.75 -1.48
N LYS A 71 -0.55 1.55 -2.55
CA LYS A 71 0.58 2.40 -2.94
C LYS A 71 0.91 3.44 -1.88
N SER A 72 -0.07 4.19 -1.38
CA SER A 72 0.20 5.22 -0.35
C SER A 72 0.85 4.65 0.90
N ILE A 73 0.41 3.46 1.32
CA ILE A 73 1.03 2.74 2.44
C ILE A 73 2.46 2.32 2.10
N TRP A 74 2.68 1.75 0.91
CA TRP A 74 4.01 1.36 0.44
C TRP A 74 4.97 2.56 0.36
N ASP A 75 4.56 3.65 -0.28
CA ASP A 75 5.36 4.87 -0.43
C ASP A 75 5.68 5.49 0.93
N SER A 76 4.74 5.48 1.88
CA SER A 76 4.99 5.92 3.25
C SER A 76 6.05 5.07 3.96
N LEU A 77 6.03 3.75 3.74
CA LEU A 77 7.04 2.84 4.28
C LEU A 77 8.41 3.08 3.62
N CYS A 78 8.46 3.22 2.29
CA CYS A 78 9.66 3.57 1.55
C CYS A 78 10.24 4.92 1.98
N SER A 79 9.41 5.93 2.23
CA SER A 79 9.88 7.24 2.72
C SER A 79 10.46 7.14 4.14
N THR A 80 9.87 6.30 5.00
CA THR A 80 10.30 6.12 6.39
C THR A 80 11.58 5.27 6.49
N TYR A 81 11.70 4.22 5.67
CA TYR A 81 12.77 3.22 5.76
C TYR A 81 13.78 3.30 4.62
N GLY A 82 13.38 3.69 3.42
CA GLY A 82 14.30 3.94 2.30
C GLY A 82 15.31 5.04 2.61
N LYS A 83 14.90 6.06 3.39
CA LYS A 83 15.85 7.06 3.94
C LYS A 83 16.84 6.46 4.95
N LYS A 84 16.45 5.43 5.72
CA LYS A 84 17.35 4.76 6.65
C LYS A 84 18.41 3.91 5.94
N ILE A 85 18.11 3.35 4.77
CA ILE A 85 19.10 2.58 4.00
C ILE A 85 20.21 3.52 3.48
N HIS A 86 19.87 4.73 3.03
CA HIS A 86 20.88 5.73 2.67
C HIS A 86 21.61 6.35 3.87
N GLY A 87 20.95 6.50 5.02
CA GLY A 87 21.59 6.99 6.25
C GLY A 87 22.60 6.00 6.84
N ALA A 88 22.31 4.70 6.81
CA ALA A 88 23.25 3.66 7.24
C ALA A 88 24.45 3.51 6.29
N ALA A 89 24.24 3.69 4.98
CA ALA A 89 25.32 3.65 3.99
C ALA A 89 26.28 4.86 4.06
N LEU A 90 25.88 5.97 4.69
CA LEU A 90 26.73 7.15 4.88
C LEU A 90 27.55 7.10 6.18
N GLU A 91 27.12 6.34 7.20
CA GLU A 91 27.89 6.13 8.43
C GLU A 91 29.03 5.11 8.24
N GLU A 92 28.87 4.12 7.35
CA GLU A 92 29.94 3.17 7.00
C GLU A 92 31.03 3.76 6.08
N LEU A 93 30.86 4.98 5.55
CA LEU A 93 31.83 5.63 4.67
C LEU A 93 32.53 6.83 5.33
N SER A 94 32.28 7.10 6.62
CA SER A 94 32.96 8.16 7.38
C SER A 94 33.95 7.66 8.43
N GLU A 95 34.13 6.34 8.56
CA GLU A 95 35.23 5.74 9.31
C GLU A 95 36.25 5.16 8.33
N ASP A 96 37.12 6.04 7.79
CA ASP A 96 38.57 5.84 7.58
C ASP A 96 39.20 7.06 6.86
#